data_AF-A0A940L319-F1
#
_entry.id   AF-A0A940L319-F1
#
_cell.length_a   1.000
_cell.length_b   1.000
_cell.length_c   1.000
_cell.angle_alpha   90.00
_cell.angle_beta   90.00
_cell.angle_gamma   90.00
#
_symmetry.space_group_name_H-M   'P 1'
#
loop_
_entity.id
_entity.type
_entity.pdbx_description
1 polymer ?
#
loop_
_entity_poly.entity_id
_entity_poly.type
_entity_poly.pdbx_seq_one_letter_code
_entity_poly.pdbx_strand_id
1 'polypeptide(L)'
;MQTNPGPSPKSQAAALFFAGLVPVIAFTLIEEYYGTVAGLIAGMVFGLGEICFELYKHKRVQKITWIGNGLLLVLGGVSLISSEGIWFKLQPALMEGAFAFALVVSWLIKKPLLVVLAEQQGQALPDFVKARMGGITFRCGIFFAIHTVLAVWAALHWSTTAWALLKGVGLTVSLILYMAIEMIILRQIVVKQHRDQAIKDFNQNSQQ
;
A
#
# COMPACT_ATOMS: atom_id res chain seq x y z
N MET A 1 -29.79 16.55 -13.91
CA MET A 1 -28.62 15.70 -13.62
C MET A 1 -28.95 14.82 -12.43
N GLN A 2 -29.16 13.52 -12.63
CA GLN A 2 -29.30 12.58 -11.51
C GLN A 2 -27.90 12.35 -10.92
N THR A 3 -27.66 12.87 -9.72
CA THR A 3 -26.46 12.52 -8.96
C THR A 3 -26.65 11.09 -8.48
N ASN A 4 -26.11 10.13 -9.22
CA ASN A 4 -26.06 8.74 -8.79
C ASN A 4 -25.31 8.73 -7.44
N PRO A 5 -25.98 8.43 -6.30
CA PRO A 5 -25.30 8.45 -5.02
C PRO A 5 -24.21 7.39 -5.08
N GLY A 6 -22.96 7.81 -4.89
CA GLY A 6 -21.83 6.88 -4.86
C GLY A 6 -22.07 5.74 -3.87
N PRO A 7 -21.40 4.59 -4.04
CA PRO A 7 -21.59 3.44 -3.16
C PRO A 7 -21.44 3.84 -1.69
N SER A 8 -22.34 3.37 -0.83
CA SER A 8 -22.28 3.63 0.62
C SER A 8 -20.93 3.19 1.22
N PRO A 9 -20.46 3.81 2.32
CA PRO A 9 -19.22 3.41 2.98
C PRO A 9 -19.16 1.91 3.32
N LYS A 10 -20.30 1.31 3.69
CA LYS A 10 -20.42 -0.14 3.96
C LYS A 10 -20.20 -0.99 2.70
N SER A 11 -20.74 -0.58 1.56
CA SER A 11 -20.57 -1.32 0.30
C SER A 11 -19.16 -1.15 -0.28
N GLN A 12 -18.48 -0.03 -0.02
CA GLN A 12 -17.07 0.15 -0.36
C GLN A 12 -16.16 -0.74 0.48
N ALA A 13 -16.39 -0.81 1.80
CA ALA A 13 -15.63 -1.70 2.68
C ALA A 13 -15.81 -3.17 2.29
N ALA A 14 -17.04 -3.58 1.96
CA ALA A 14 -17.31 -4.91 1.45
C ALA A 14 -16.58 -5.18 0.12
N ALA A 15 -16.62 -4.24 -0.83
CA ALA A 15 -15.92 -4.38 -2.10
C ALA A 15 -14.39 -4.55 -1.91
N LEU A 16 -13.77 -3.78 -1.03
CA LEU A 16 -12.36 -3.91 -0.67
C LEU A 16 -12.05 -5.28 -0.05
N PHE A 17 -12.89 -5.75 0.86
CA PHE A 17 -12.73 -7.05 1.51
C PHE A 17 -12.81 -8.21 0.50
N PHE A 18 -13.85 -8.21 -0.34
CA PHE A 18 -14.03 -9.24 -1.37
C PHE A 18 -12.95 -9.17 -2.46
N ALA A 19 -12.51 -7.97 -2.85
CA ALA A 19 -11.42 -7.80 -3.80
C ALA A 19 -10.10 -8.42 -3.28
N GLY A 20 -9.86 -8.41 -1.97
CA GLY A 20 -8.70 -9.08 -1.37
C GLY A 20 -8.86 -10.59 -1.22
N LEU A 21 -10.07 -11.08 -0.92
CA LEU A 21 -10.32 -12.51 -0.65
C LEU A 21 -10.48 -13.35 -1.91
N VAL A 22 -11.15 -12.84 -2.95
CA VAL A 22 -11.44 -13.63 -4.16
C VAL A 22 -10.15 -14.14 -4.82
N PRO A 23 -9.11 -13.32 -5.05
CA PRO A 23 -7.85 -13.82 -5.61
C PRO A 23 -7.14 -14.83 -4.69
N VAL A 24 -7.21 -14.63 -3.37
CA VAL A 24 -6.62 -15.54 -2.38
C VAL A 24 -7.28 -16.92 -2.43
N ILE A 25 -8.61 -16.96 -2.43
CA ILE A 25 -9.38 -18.20 -2.53
C ILE A 25 -9.10 -18.88 -3.87
N ALA A 26 -9.22 -18.15 -4.97
CA ALA A 26 -9.00 -18.70 -6.31
C ALA A 26 -7.60 -19.32 -6.45
N PHE A 27 -6.56 -18.60 -6.04
CA PHE A 27 -5.18 -19.10 -6.10
C PHE A 27 -4.96 -20.30 -5.19
N THR A 28 -5.47 -20.25 -3.95
CA THR A 28 -5.33 -21.34 -2.98
C THR A 28 -5.95 -22.63 -3.49
N LEU A 29 -7.18 -22.56 -4.04
CA LEU A 29 -7.86 -23.74 -4.58
C LEU A 29 -7.12 -24.32 -5.80
N ILE A 30 -6.63 -23.46 -6.70
CA ILE A 30 -5.89 -23.94 -7.88
C ILE A 30 -4.58 -24.62 -7.44
N GLU A 31 -3.84 -24.02 -6.51
CA GLU A 31 -2.62 -24.60 -5.99
C GLU A 31 -2.88 -25.92 -5.24
N GLU A 32 -3.95 -26.00 -4.45
CA GLU A 32 -4.30 -27.20 -3.68
C GLU A 32 -4.69 -28.38 -4.59
N TYR A 33 -5.49 -28.15 -5.63
CA TYR A 33 -5.97 -29.22 -6.52
C TYR A 33 -5.02 -29.55 -7.68
N TYR A 34 -4.28 -28.55 -8.20
CA TYR A 34 -3.49 -28.68 -9.43
C TYR A 34 -1.99 -28.38 -9.25
N GLY A 35 -1.57 -28.05 -8.03
CA GLY A 35 -0.17 -27.77 -7.69
C GLY A 35 0.26 -26.33 -7.99
N THR A 36 1.46 -25.99 -7.51
CA THR A 36 2.01 -24.62 -7.57
C THR A 36 2.15 -24.09 -8.99
N VAL A 37 2.58 -24.91 -9.95
CA VAL A 37 2.76 -24.49 -11.35
C VAL A 37 1.43 -24.04 -11.97
N ALA A 38 0.34 -24.78 -11.73
CA ALA A 38 -0.98 -24.40 -12.23
C ALA A 38 -1.47 -23.09 -11.58
N GLY A 39 -1.24 -22.92 -10.28
CA GLY A 39 -1.55 -21.67 -9.57
C GLY A 39 -0.80 -20.47 -10.14
N LEU A 40 0.49 -20.62 -10.43
CA LEU A 40 1.32 -19.59 -11.04
C LEU A 40 0.81 -19.19 -12.42
N ILE A 41 0.54 -20.17 -13.29
CA ILE A 41 0.01 -19.93 -14.63
C ILE A 41 -1.33 -19.21 -14.54
N ALA A 42 -2.24 -19.65 -13.67
CA ALA A 42 -3.52 -19.01 -13.46
C ALA A 42 -3.37 -17.54 -13.01
N GLY A 43 -2.46 -17.27 -12.08
CA GLY A 43 -2.15 -15.91 -11.63
C GLY A 43 -1.63 -15.01 -12.77
N MET A 44 -0.72 -15.52 -13.59
CA MET A 44 -0.19 -14.79 -14.75
C MET A 44 -1.26 -14.53 -15.81
N VAL A 45 -2.12 -15.52 -16.10
CA VAL A 45 -3.26 -15.36 -17.02
C VAL A 45 -4.24 -14.31 -16.49
N PHE A 46 -4.51 -14.32 -15.19
CA PHE A 46 -5.37 -13.31 -14.57
C PHE A 46 -4.76 -11.90 -14.68
N GLY A 47 -3.46 -11.76 -14.42
CA GLY A 47 -2.75 -10.48 -14.57
C GLY A 47 -2.74 -9.95 -16.01
N LEU A 48 -2.53 -10.82 -17.00
CA LEU A 48 -2.69 -10.45 -18.41
C LEU A 48 -4.14 -10.05 -18.72
N GLY A 49 -5.12 -10.75 -18.15
CA GLY A 49 -6.53 -10.40 -18.21
C GLY A 49 -6.82 -9.01 -17.63
N GLU A 50 -6.20 -8.65 -16.51
CA GLU A 50 -6.31 -7.32 -15.89
C GLU A 50 -5.78 -6.23 -16.84
N ILE A 51 -4.60 -6.43 -17.45
CA ILE A 51 -4.04 -5.49 -18.43
C ILE A 51 -5.01 -5.34 -19.62
N CYS A 52 -5.47 -6.44 -20.19
CA CYS A 52 -6.39 -6.45 -21.33
C CYS A 52 -7.71 -5.76 -20.99
N PHE A 53 -8.25 -6.01 -19.80
CA PHE A 53 -9.48 -5.38 -19.32
C PHE A 53 -9.30 -3.88 -19.12
N GLU A 54 -8.21 -3.45 -18.50
CA GLU A 54 -7.91 -2.03 -18.29
C GLU A 54 -7.73 -1.32 -19.64
N LEU A 55 -7.02 -1.94 -20.58
CA LEU A 55 -6.85 -1.42 -21.93
C LEU A 55 -8.19 -1.33 -22.68
N TYR A 56 -9.04 -2.34 -22.58
CA TYR A 56 -10.35 -2.35 -23.25
C TYR A 56 -11.27 -1.25 -22.71
N LYS A 57 -11.39 -1.16 -21.37
CA LYS A 57 -12.33 -0.28 -20.66
C LYS A 57 -11.86 1.17 -20.59
N HIS A 58 -10.58 1.38 -20.30
CA HIS A 58 -10.02 2.71 -20.05
C HIS A 58 -9.17 3.25 -21.21
N LYS A 59 -8.94 2.45 -22.26
CA LYS A 59 -8.09 2.78 -23.43
C LYS A 59 -6.64 3.14 -23.06
N ARG A 60 -6.25 2.91 -21.82
CA ARG A 60 -4.93 3.13 -21.26
C ARG A 60 -4.73 2.18 -20.10
N VAL A 61 -3.51 1.69 -19.95
CA VAL A 61 -3.10 0.87 -18.81
C VAL A 61 -2.35 1.78 -17.85
N GLN A 62 -2.73 1.79 -16.57
CA GLN A 62 -2.07 2.63 -15.58
C GLN A 62 -0.64 2.15 -15.33
N LYS A 63 0.24 3.08 -14.98
CA LYS A 63 1.65 2.75 -14.65
C LYS A 63 1.74 1.72 -13.52
N ILE A 64 0.84 1.79 -12.54
CA ILE A 64 0.83 0.85 -11.41
C ILE A 64 0.47 -0.57 -11.87
N THR A 65 -0.49 -0.71 -12.79
CA THR A 65 -0.86 -2.00 -13.40
C THR A 65 0.30 -2.59 -14.18
N TRP A 66 1.00 -1.75 -14.96
CA TRP A 66 2.21 -2.16 -15.69
C TRP A 66 3.32 -2.64 -14.76
N ILE A 67 3.60 -1.90 -13.69
CA ILE A 67 4.65 -2.26 -12.73
C ILE A 67 4.27 -3.57 -12.02
N GLY A 68 3.04 -3.68 -11.53
CA GLY A 68 2.56 -4.86 -10.81
C GLY A 68 2.58 -6.12 -11.67
N ASN A 69 2.02 -6.04 -12.88
CA ASN A 69 1.98 -7.17 -13.81
C ASN A 69 3.33 -7.47 -14.45
N GLY A 70 4.17 -6.47 -14.70
CA GLY A 70 5.55 -6.68 -15.15
C GLY A 70 6.35 -7.48 -14.13
N LEU A 71 6.26 -7.09 -12.85
CA LEU A 71 6.91 -7.82 -11.75
C LEU A 71 6.33 -9.23 -11.59
N LEU A 72 5.00 -9.39 -11.70
CA LEU A 72 4.32 -10.69 -11.69
C LEU A 72 4.86 -11.61 -12.78
N LEU A 73 4.96 -11.13 -14.01
CA LEU A 73 5.36 -11.94 -15.16
C LEU A 73 6.84 -12.32 -15.07
N VAL A 74 7.71 -11.40 -14.64
CA VAL A 74 9.14 -11.66 -14.48
C VAL A 74 9.37 -12.68 -13.35
N LEU A 75 8.85 -12.42 -12.15
CA LEU A 75 9.06 -13.30 -11.00
C LEU A 75 8.31 -14.63 -11.15
N GLY A 76 7.11 -14.60 -11.73
CA GLY A 76 6.35 -15.80 -12.10
C GLY A 76 7.10 -16.65 -13.10
N GLY A 77 7.72 -16.02 -14.12
CA GLY A 77 8.57 -16.72 -15.09
C GLY A 77 9.78 -17.39 -14.45
N VAL A 78 10.48 -16.69 -13.55
CA VAL A 78 11.58 -17.29 -12.76
C VAL A 78 11.07 -18.46 -11.93
N SER A 79 9.92 -18.30 -11.26
CA SER A 79 9.26 -19.37 -10.49
C SER A 79 8.90 -20.60 -11.33
N LEU A 80 8.46 -20.41 -12.58
CA LEU A 80 8.16 -21.52 -13.50
C LEU A 80 9.44 -22.25 -13.93
N ILE A 81 10.52 -21.51 -14.23
CA ILE A 81 11.81 -22.09 -14.63
C ILE A 81 12.44 -22.88 -13.48
N SER A 82 12.42 -22.32 -12.27
CA SER A 82 12.95 -22.99 -11.09
C SER A 82 12.02 -24.08 -10.55
N SER A 83 10.79 -24.17 -11.06
CA SER A 83 9.73 -25.03 -10.50
C SER A 83 9.48 -24.78 -8.99
N GLU A 84 9.72 -23.55 -8.52
CA GLU A 84 9.55 -23.16 -7.13
C GLU A 84 8.58 -21.99 -6.99
N GLY A 85 7.70 -22.01 -5.99
CA GLY A 85 6.75 -20.93 -5.74
C GLY A 85 7.33 -19.68 -5.05
N ILE A 86 8.61 -19.69 -4.67
CA ILE A 86 9.18 -18.65 -3.80
C ILE A 86 9.29 -17.28 -4.47
N TRP A 87 9.70 -17.21 -5.74
CA TRP A 87 9.85 -15.93 -6.45
C TRP A 87 8.52 -15.21 -6.61
N PHE A 88 7.47 -15.97 -6.93
CA PHE A 88 6.10 -15.47 -6.88
C PHE A 88 5.69 -15.00 -5.49
N LYS A 89 6.05 -15.75 -4.42
CA LYS A 89 5.74 -15.35 -3.05
C LYS A 89 6.47 -14.07 -2.60
N LEU A 90 7.66 -13.80 -3.13
CA LEU A 90 8.44 -12.60 -2.82
C LEU A 90 7.94 -11.34 -3.52
N GLN A 91 7.08 -11.46 -4.53
CA GLN A 91 6.58 -10.32 -5.30
C GLN A 91 6.00 -9.19 -4.42
N PRO A 92 5.08 -9.45 -3.46
CA PRO A 92 4.52 -8.38 -2.63
C PRO A 92 5.58 -7.70 -1.77
N ALA A 93 6.52 -8.49 -1.21
CA ALA A 93 7.60 -7.97 -0.39
C ALA A 93 8.52 -7.03 -1.18
N LEU A 94 8.83 -7.36 -2.45
CA LEU A 94 9.62 -6.49 -3.31
C LEU A 94 8.89 -5.18 -3.61
N MET A 95 7.58 -5.22 -3.82
CA MET A 95 6.77 -4.04 -4.12
C MET A 95 6.62 -3.12 -2.91
N GLU A 96 6.33 -3.71 -1.74
CA GLU A 96 6.29 -2.99 -0.46
C GLU A 96 7.67 -2.41 -0.10
N GLY A 97 8.74 -3.17 -0.30
CA GLY A 97 10.11 -2.75 -0.03
C GLY A 97 10.54 -1.60 -0.93
N ALA A 98 10.19 -1.65 -2.22
CA ALA A 98 10.41 -0.55 -3.14
C ALA A 98 9.63 0.70 -2.72
N PHE A 99 8.40 0.55 -2.24
CA PHE A 99 7.60 1.67 -1.75
C PHE A 99 8.17 2.26 -0.44
N ALA A 100 8.57 1.40 0.51
CA ALA A 100 9.25 1.79 1.74
C ALA A 100 10.53 2.58 1.43
N PHE A 101 11.36 2.07 0.52
CA PHE A 101 12.57 2.72 0.05
C PHE A 101 12.28 4.09 -0.56
N ALA A 102 11.30 4.18 -1.46
CA ALA A 102 10.89 5.44 -2.08
C ALA A 102 10.44 6.48 -1.02
N LEU A 103 9.64 6.07 -0.03
CA LEU A 103 9.20 6.94 1.06
C LEU A 103 10.39 7.46 1.89
N VAL A 104 11.29 6.57 2.34
CA VAL A 104 12.44 6.97 3.17
C VAL A 104 13.42 7.83 2.38
N VAL A 105 13.78 7.44 1.15
CA VAL A 105 14.71 8.20 0.31
C VAL A 105 14.14 9.57 -0.03
N SER A 106 12.86 9.66 -0.39
CA SER A 106 12.20 10.94 -0.68
C SER A 106 12.26 11.90 0.52
N TRP A 107 12.12 11.37 1.73
CA TRP A 107 12.26 12.13 2.97
C TRP A 107 13.71 12.57 3.22
N LEU A 108 14.69 11.69 2.97
CA LEU A 108 16.12 11.99 3.12
C LEU A 108 16.56 13.13 2.19
N ILE A 109 16.11 13.13 0.93
CA ILE A 109 16.40 14.19 -0.06
C ILE A 109 15.53 15.45 0.12
N LYS A 110 14.82 15.57 1.25
CA LYS A 110 13.95 16.73 1.58
C LYS A 110 12.82 16.98 0.58
N LYS A 111 12.39 15.95 -0.15
CA LYS A 111 11.22 15.98 -1.03
C LYS A 111 10.26 14.84 -0.68
N PRO A 112 9.62 14.86 0.50
CA PRO A 112 8.83 13.73 0.98
C PRO A 112 7.75 13.34 -0.03
N LEU A 113 7.71 12.07 -0.42
CA LEU A 113 6.90 11.59 -1.54
C LEU A 113 5.41 11.91 -1.36
N LEU A 114 4.86 11.78 -0.14
CA LEU A 114 3.44 12.10 0.09
C LEU A 114 3.14 13.59 -0.10
N VAL A 115 4.10 14.48 0.18
CA VAL A 115 3.96 15.92 -0.09
C VAL A 115 3.97 16.16 -1.60
N VAL A 116 4.95 15.60 -2.30
CA VAL A 116 5.08 15.74 -3.76
C VAL A 116 3.83 15.23 -4.47
N LEU A 117 3.30 14.08 -4.06
CA LEU A 117 2.09 13.51 -4.64
C LEU A 117 0.86 14.38 -4.39
N ALA A 118 0.72 14.95 -3.19
CA ALA A 118 -0.38 15.87 -2.89
C ALA A 118 -0.31 17.15 -3.72
N GLU A 119 0.89 17.74 -3.85
CA GLU A 119 1.10 18.93 -4.68
C GLU A 119 0.83 18.65 -6.17
N GLN A 120 1.23 17.48 -6.68
CA GLN A 120 0.92 17.03 -8.05
C GLN A 120 -0.57 16.84 -8.30
N GLN A 121 -1.37 16.58 -7.25
CA GLN A 121 -2.82 16.55 -7.31
C GLN A 121 -3.47 17.95 -7.20
N GLY A 122 -2.66 19.01 -7.24
CA GLY A 122 -3.12 20.39 -7.19
C GLY A 122 -3.40 20.93 -5.79
N GLN A 123 -2.96 20.22 -4.73
CA GLN A 123 -3.13 20.70 -3.35
C GLN A 123 -2.06 21.76 -3.04
N ALA A 124 -2.51 22.98 -2.73
CA ALA A 124 -1.65 24.02 -2.19
C ALA A 124 -1.51 23.83 -0.67
N LEU A 125 -0.40 23.22 -0.24
CA LEU A 125 -0.14 22.90 1.16
C LEU A 125 0.66 24.03 1.84
N PRO A 126 0.20 24.61 2.95
CA PRO A 126 1.02 25.49 3.78
C PRO A 126 2.27 24.78 4.31
N ASP A 127 3.35 25.50 4.57
CA ASP A 127 4.63 24.91 5.00
C ASP A 127 4.53 24.07 6.26
N PHE A 128 3.68 24.47 7.21
CA PHE A 128 3.43 23.69 8.42
C PHE A 128 2.83 22.31 8.09
N VAL A 129 1.92 22.23 7.11
CA VAL A 129 1.31 20.96 6.66
C VAL A 129 2.36 20.09 5.97
N LYS A 130 3.20 20.68 5.11
CA LYS A 130 4.30 19.96 4.44
C LYS A 130 5.26 19.34 5.46
N ALA A 131 5.63 20.08 6.51
CA ALA A 131 6.48 19.57 7.58
C ALA A 131 5.85 18.36 8.29
N ARG A 132 4.53 18.39 8.53
CA ARG A 132 3.80 17.26 9.13
C ARG A 132 3.74 16.04 8.22
N MET A 133 3.37 16.26 6.97
CA MET A 133 3.32 15.22 5.95
C MET A 133 4.71 14.62 5.68
N GLY A 134 5.77 15.41 5.80
CA GLY A 134 7.14 14.91 5.79
C GLY A 134 7.40 13.89 6.90
N GLY A 135 6.99 14.20 8.14
CA GLY A 135 7.07 13.25 9.25
C GLY A 135 6.25 11.98 9.03
N ILE A 136 5.03 12.11 8.49
CA ILE A 136 4.16 10.98 8.14
C ILE A 136 4.84 10.11 7.07
N THR A 137 5.40 10.73 6.03
CA THR A 137 6.10 10.02 4.94
C THR A 137 7.19 9.11 5.49
N PHE A 138 8.00 9.61 6.41
CA PHE A 138 9.06 8.82 7.03
C PHE A 138 8.51 7.65 7.84
N ARG A 139 7.53 7.88 8.72
CA ARG A 139 6.92 6.82 9.55
C ARG A 139 6.19 5.77 8.71
N CYS A 140 5.50 6.18 7.64
CA CYS A 140 4.94 5.26 6.65
C CYS A 140 6.04 4.40 6.01
N GLY A 141 7.18 5.01 5.66
CA GLY A 141 8.34 4.27 5.13
C GLY A 141 8.83 3.20 6.09
N ILE A 142 8.94 3.50 7.39
CA ILE A 142 9.30 2.52 8.42
C ILE A 142 8.24 1.42 8.56
N PHE A 143 6.94 1.78 8.55
CA PHE A 143 5.86 0.79 8.56
C PHE A 143 5.98 -0.20 7.41
N PHE A 144 6.13 0.28 6.17
CA PHE A 144 6.30 -0.59 5.00
C PHE A 144 7.60 -1.38 5.04
N ALA A 145 8.69 -0.84 5.61
CA ALA A 145 9.94 -1.59 5.78
C ALA A 145 9.76 -2.78 6.74
N ILE A 146 9.05 -2.58 7.85
CA ILE A 146 8.71 -3.67 8.80
C ILE A 146 7.81 -4.70 8.12
N HIS A 147 6.77 -4.24 7.41
CA HIS A 147 5.86 -5.13 6.69
C HIS A 147 6.57 -5.90 5.57
N THR A 148 7.55 -5.27 4.89
CA THR A 148 8.41 -5.94 3.90
C THR A 148 9.18 -7.10 4.54
N VAL A 149 9.81 -6.89 5.70
CA VAL A 149 10.52 -7.96 6.43
C VAL A 149 9.55 -9.09 6.80
N LEU A 150 8.35 -8.74 7.28
CA LEU A 150 7.31 -9.71 7.59
C LEU A 150 6.87 -10.50 6.34
N ALA A 151 6.70 -9.82 5.21
CA ALA A 151 6.30 -10.43 3.94
C ALA A 151 7.40 -11.36 3.38
N VAL A 152 8.68 -10.98 3.49
CA VAL A 152 9.81 -11.87 3.16
C VAL A 152 9.80 -13.10 4.07
N TRP A 153 9.66 -12.91 5.38
CA TRP A 153 9.62 -14.02 6.32
C TRP A 153 8.46 -14.98 6.05
N ALA A 154 7.27 -14.43 5.77
CA ALA A 154 6.10 -15.20 5.40
C ALA A 154 6.27 -15.95 4.07
N ALA A 155 6.90 -15.32 3.06
CA ALA A 155 7.18 -15.98 1.80
C ALA A 155 8.08 -17.21 1.96
N LEU A 156 9.04 -17.15 2.88
CA LEU A 156 10.03 -18.20 3.12
C LEU A 156 9.54 -19.31 4.07
N HIS A 157 8.67 -19.00 5.04
CA HIS A 157 8.37 -19.92 6.15
C HIS A 157 6.89 -20.24 6.35
N TRP A 158 5.97 -19.47 5.77
CA TRP A 158 4.54 -19.68 6.00
C TRP A 158 3.91 -20.56 4.91
N SER A 159 2.76 -21.15 5.23
CA SER A 159 1.92 -21.79 4.23
C SER A 159 1.46 -20.78 3.17
N THR A 160 1.17 -21.27 1.96
CA THR A 160 0.68 -20.43 0.86
C THR A 160 -0.57 -19.65 1.26
N THR A 161 -1.52 -20.28 1.94
CA THR A 161 -2.75 -19.63 2.39
C THR A 161 -2.47 -18.50 3.39
N ALA A 162 -1.59 -18.73 4.39
CA ALA A 162 -1.25 -17.72 5.37
C ALA A 162 -0.51 -16.53 4.74
N TRP A 163 0.43 -16.79 3.83
CA TRP A 163 1.11 -15.76 3.05
C TRP A 163 0.11 -14.96 2.19
N ALA A 164 -0.82 -15.65 1.52
CA ALA A 164 -1.82 -15.01 0.67
C ALA A 164 -2.78 -14.12 1.47
N LEU A 165 -3.16 -14.55 2.69
CA LEU A 165 -3.93 -13.75 3.63
C LEU A 165 -3.15 -12.53 4.12
N LEU A 166 -1.86 -12.68 4.43
CA LEU A 166 -1.00 -11.56 4.84
C LEU A 166 -0.95 -10.47 3.76
N LYS A 167 -0.62 -10.83 2.51
CA LYS A 167 -0.51 -9.85 1.42
C LYS A 167 -1.85 -9.18 1.07
N GLY A 168 -2.96 -9.89 1.21
CA GLY A 168 -4.29 -9.39 0.83
C GLY A 168 -4.96 -8.62 1.96
N VAL A 169 -5.43 -9.36 2.98
CA VAL A 169 -6.20 -8.80 4.10
C VAL A 169 -5.27 -8.20 5.15
N GLY A 170 -4.16 -8.88 5.47
CA GLY A 170 -3.22 -8.49 6.54
C GLY A 170 -2.61 -7.11 6.31
N LEU A 171 -2.07 -6.85 5.11
CA LEU A 171 -1.54 -5.55 4.72
C LEU A 171 -2.61 -4.46 4.80
N THR A 172 -3.81 -4.73 4.25
CA THR A 172 -4.90 -3.74 4.23
C THR A 172 -5.34 -3.37 5.65
N VAL A 173 -5.60 -4.36 6.50
CA VAL A 173 -6.04 -4.15 7.89
C VAL A 173 -4.95 -3.44 8.69
N SER A 174 -3.69 -3.89 8.60
CA SER A 174 -2.58 -3.27 9.32
C SER A 174 -2.34 -1.82 8.88
N LEU A 175 -2.46 -1.52 7.59
CA LEU A 175 -2.36 -0.16 7.08
C LEU A 175 -3.49 0.74 7.61
N ILE A 176 -4.74 0.25 7.63
CA ILE A 176 -5.87 1.01 8.19
C ILE A 176 -5.64 1.32 9.67
N LEU A 177 -5.22 0.32 10.45
CA LEU A 177 -4.92 0.50 11.87
C LEU A 177 -3.77 1.49 12.07
N TYR A 178 -2.70 1.36 11.29
CA TYR A 178 -1.57 2.28 11.31
C TYR A 178 -2.03 3.72 11.01
N MET A 179 -2.83 3.93 9.96
CA MET A 179 -3.34 5.26 9.60
C MET A 179 -4.26 5.85 10.68
N ALA A 180 -5.06 5.03 11.35
CA ALA A 180 -5.89 5.47 12.48
C ALA A 180 -5.02 5.94 13.66
N ILE A 181 -3.98 5.18 14.01
CA ILE A 181 -3.02 5.54 15.06
C ILE A 181 -2.28 6.83 14.68
N GLU A 182 -1.79 6.92 13.45
CA GLU A 182 -1.08 8.09 12.92
C GLU A 182 -1.94 9.35 13.00
N MET A 183 -3.24 9.23 12.70
CA MET A 183 -4.20 10.33 12.82
C MET A 183 -4.38 10.80 14.27
N ILE A 184 -4.46 9.87 15.23
CA ILE A 184 -4.57 10.18 16.66
C ILE A 184 -3.29 10.89 17.14
N ILE A 185 -2.13 10.37 16.77
CA ILE A 185 -0.82 10.96 17.11
C ILE A 185 -0.72 12.38 16.56
N LEU A 186 -1.08 12.57 15.28
CA LEU A 186 -1.04 13.88 14.64
C LEU A 186 -1.94 14.88 15.36
N ARG A 187 -3.17 14.47 15.72
CA ARG A 187 -4.11 15.32 16.48
C ARG A 187 -3.52 15.76 17.81
N GLN A 188 -2.93 14.83 18.57
CA GLN A 188 -2.32 15.15 19.87
C GLN A 188 -1.16 16.13 19.73
N ILE A 189 -0.30 15.94 18.71
CA ILE A 189 0.84 16.81 18.46
C ILE A 189 0.38 18.23 18.08
N VAL A 190 -0.66 18.35 17.23
CA VAL A 190 -1.23 19.64 16.83
C VAL A 190 -1.81 20.37 18.03
N VAL A 191 -2.63 19.71 18.85
CA VAL A 191 -3.22 20.29 20.06
C VAL A 191 -2.16 20.77 21.04
N LYS A 192 -1.11 19.96 21.27
CA LYS A 192 0.00 20.34 22.17
C LYS A 192 0.72 21.59 21.67
N GLN A 193 0.99 21.70 20.37
CA GLN A 193 1.65 22.88 19.82
C GLN A 193 0.83 24.15 19.94
N HIS A 194 -0.47 24.10 19.64
CA HIS A 194 -1.34 25.27 19.80
C HIS A 194 -1.36 25.75 21.26
N ARG A 195 -1.41 24.80 22.21
CA ARG A 195 -1.34 25.13 23.64
C ARG A 195 -0.01 25.76 24.02
N ASP A 196 1.10 25.17 23.59
CA ASP A 196 2.45 25.66 23.93
C ASP A 196 2.72 27.04 23.30
N GLN A 197 2.16 27.32 22.11
CA GLN A 197 2.22 28.64 21.49
C GLN A 197 1.40 29.67 22.28
N ALA A 198 0.16 29.35 22.67
CA ALA A 198 -0.68 30.25 23.45
C ALA A 198 -0.04 30.63 24.81
N ILE A 199 0.66 29.69 25.45
CA ILE A 199 1.39 29.95 26.70
C ILE A 199 2.55 30.93 26.45
N LYS A 200 3.29 30.77 25.34
CA LYS A 200 4.39 31.70 24.99
C LYS A 200 3.87 33.11 24.74
N ASP A 201 2.79 33.24 23.96
CA ASP A 201 2.20 34.53 23.62
C ASP A 201 1.66 35.24 24.88
N PHE A 202 1.01 34.49 25.78
CA PHE A 202 0.55 35.02 27.07
C PHE A 202 1.70 35.53 27.95
N ASN A 203 2.78 34.75 28.07
CA ASN A 203 3.94 35.13 28.88
C ASN A 203 4.66 36.36 28.31
N GLN A 204 4.74 36.50 26.99
CA GLN A 204 5.33 37.68 26.34
C GLN A 204 4.50 38.94 26.57
N ASN A 205 3.17 38.84 26.44
CA ASN A 205 2.27 39.97 26.68
C ASN A 205 2.18 40.37 28.15
N SER A 206 2.43 39.44 29.08
CA SER A 206 2.45 39.72 30.53
C SER A 206 3.75 40.38 31.01
N GLN A 207 4.77 40.46 30.15
CA GLN A 207 6.06 41.10 30.45
C GLN A 207 6.21 42.49 29.81
N GLN A 208 5.23 42.95 29.03
CA GLN A 208 5.12 44.30 28.47
C GLN A 208 4.16 45.14 29.30
#